data_AF-A0A8T5UHR0-F1
#
_entry.id   AF-A0A8T5UHR0-F1
#
_cell.length_a   1.000
_cell.length_b   1.000
_cell.length_c   1.000
_cell.angle_alpha   90.00
_cell.angle_beta   90.00
_cell.angle_gamma   90.00
#
_symmetry.space_group_name_H-M   'P 1'
#
loop_
_entity.id
_entity.type
_entity.pdbx_description
1 polymer ?
#
loop_
_entity_poly.entity_id
_entity_poly.type
_entity_poly.pdbx_seq_one_letter_code
_entity_poly.pdbx_strand_id
1 'polypeptide(L)'
;MGNTCIICHMMIIEGLKETCPNDHPVHGSCLMEWLIKSNTCPLCSEPYAPEVLLRFEDYVEQKNQEKINELKNQIKAEQMGEVNKVTDKVIFLKSMEKIEHLVENQEYNLALEKLDSLGDFPLTSYKGQQIFFLKGKINFFRERFDLAINQLFRLVKEKFDFPEGFLYLGKSYEALGLTDKAKWAYERAKY
;
A
#
# COMPACT_ATOMS: atom_id res chain seq x y z
N MET A 1 55.35 -9.83 11.89
CA MET A 1 54.39 -8.71 11.71
C MET A 1 53.14 -9.29 11.05
N GLY A 2 51.96 -8.84 11.49
CA GLY A 2 50.73 -9.63 11.54
C GLY A 2 50.24 -10.23 10.22
N ASN A 3 49.83 -11.50 10.27
CA ASN A 3 49.11 -12.20 9.20
C ASN A 3 47.59 -12.15 9.42
N THR A 4 47.08 -11.15 10.14
CA THR A 4 45.65 -10.99 10.41
C THR A 4 45.02 -10.03 9.42
N CYS A 5 43.96 -10.48 8.74
CA CYS A 5 43.22 -9.65 7.79
C CYS A 5 42.57 -8.46 8.49
N ILE A 6 42.81 -7.25 7.99
CA ILE A 6 42.27 -6.01 8.58
C ILE A 6 40.75 -5.86 8.48
N ILE A 7 40.08 -6.70 7.67
CA ILE A 7 38.61 -6.62 7.48
C ILE A 7 37.88 -7.60 8.40
N CYS A 8 38.30 -8.87 8.41
CA CYS A 8 37.61 -9.92 9.16
C CYS A 8 38.35 -10.33 10.45
N HIS A 9 39.55 -9.80 10.69
CA HIS A 9 40.42 -10.09 11.84
C HIS A 9 40.85 -11.57 11.96
N MET A 10 40.66 -12.38 10.91
CA MET A 10 41.11 -13.78 10.86
C MET A 10 42.51 -13.91 10.27
N MET A 11 43.19 -15.01 10.58
CA MET A 11 44.52 -15.33 10.04
C MET A 11 44.46 -15.56 8.52
N ILE A 12 45.46 -15.05 7.81
CA ILE A 12 45.70 -15.27 6.39
C ILE A 12 46.65 -16.45 6.26
N ILE A 13 46.14 -17.55 5.73
CA ILE A 13 46.92 -18.75 5.37
C ILE A 13 47.50 -18.50 3.97
N GLU A 14 48.77 -18.86 3.76
CA GLU A 14 49.54 -18.52 2.55
C GLU A 14 48.81 -18.90 1.25
N GLY A 15 48.75 -17.96 0.29
CA GLY A 15 48.29 -18.20 -1.09
C GLY A 15 47.51 -17.06 -1.75
N LEU A 16 46.69 -16.29 -1.00
CA LEU A 16 45.83 -15.21 -1.53
C LEU A 16 45.78 -14.01 -0.57
N LYS A 17 46.95 -13.43 -0.31
CA LYS A 17 47.12 -12.23 0.51
C LYS A 17 47.20 -11.01 -0.42
N GLU A 18 46.34 -10.04 -0.20
CA GLU A 18 46.46 -8.71 -0.78
C GLU A 18 46.95 -7.72 0.28
N THR A 19 47.63 -6.67 -0.14
CA THR A 19 48.08 -5.59 0.74
C THR A 19 47.77 -4.23 0.12
N CYS A 20 47.49 -3.24 0.97
CA CYS A 20 47.48 -1.85 0.52
C CYS A 20 48.93 -1.32 0.42
N PRO A 21 49.17 -0.11 -0.12
CA PRO A 21 50.52 0.46 -0.23
C PRO A 21 51.27 0.64 1.11
N ASN A 22 50.53 0.64 2.23
CA ASN A 22 51.06 0.70 3.60
C ASN A 22 51.18 -0.70 4.24
N ASP A 23 51.22 -1.76 3.43
CA ASP A 23 51.39 -3.17 3.85
C ASP A 23 50.32 -3.76 4.78
N HIS A 24 49.14 -3.14 4.85
CA HIS A 24 48.04 -3.69 5.63
C HIS A 24 47.41 -4.90 4.94
N PRO A 25 47.42 -6.09 5.58
CA PRO A 25 47.08 -7.34 4.91
C PRO A 25 45.58 -7.64 4.92
N VAL A 26 45.08 -8.20 3.83
CA VAL A 26 43.67 -8.55 3.66
C VAL A 26 43.52 -9.84 2.84
N HIS A 27 42.50 -10.66 3.14
CA HIS A 27 42.13 -11.78 2.27
C HIS A 27 41.57 -11.24 0.95
N GLY A 28 41.89 -11.88 -0.18
CA GLY A 28 41.32 -11.50 -1.48
C GLY A 28 39.78 -11.46 -1.50
N SER A 29 39.13 -12.43 -0.84
CA SER A 29 37.67 -12.46 -0.69
C SER A 29 37.12 -11.30 0.16
N CYS A 30 37.82 -10.93 1.23
CA CYS A 30 37.43 -9.79 2.06
C CYS A 30 37.62 -8.47 1.33
N LEU A 31 38.70 -8.34 0.54
CA LEU A 31 38.95 -7.16 -0.26
C LEU A 31 37.90 -7.00 -1.35
N MET A 32 37.55 -8.09 -2.03
CA MET A 32 36.51 -8.13 -3.06
C MET A 32 35.17 -7.55 -2.57
N GLU A 33 34.69 -7.95 -1.39
CA GLU A 33 33.47 -7.40 -0.78
C GLU A 33 33.61 -5.93 -0.37
N TRP A 34 34.80 -5.52 0.05
CA TRP A 34 35.07 -4.15 0.46
C TRP A 34 35.13 -3.18 -0.73
N LEU A 35 35.71 -3.61 -1.85
CA LEU A 35 35.82 -2.81 -3.07
C LEU A 35 34.47 -2.45 -3.69
N ILE A 36 33.40 -3.16 -3.35
CA ILE A 36 32.01 -2.75 -3.67
C ILE A 36 31.66 -1.40 -3.03
N LYS A 37 32.24 -1.10 -1.85
CA LYS A 37 31.93 0.08 -1.04
C LYS A 37 32.99 1.18 -1.19
N SER A 38 34.27 0.82 -1.26
CA SER A 38 35.37 1.78 -1.33
C SER A 38 36.61 1.17 -1.96
N ASN A 39 37.33 1.95 -2.76
CA ASN A 39 38.63 1.57 -3.33
C ASN A 39 39.84 1.87 -2.42
N THR A 40 39.59 2.29 -1.17
CA THR A 40 40.63 2.66 -0.20
C THR A 40 40.74 1.66 0.93
N CYS A 41 41.92 1.56 1.54
CA CYS A 41 42.15 0.71 2.71
C CYS A 41 41.27 1.16 3.90
N PRO A 42 40.54 0.26 4.58
CA PRO A 42 39.69 0.62 5.72
C PRO A 42 40.49 1.15 6.93
N LEU A 43 41.79 0.86 7.00
CA LEU A 43 42.62 1.22 8.15
C LEU A 43 43.37 2.55 7.95
N CYS A 44 43.89 2.80 6.75
CA CYS A 44 44.69 4.01 6.48
C CYS A 44 44.14 4.91 5.38
N SER A 45 43.02 4.54 4.75
CA SER A 45 42.36 5.28 3.67
C SER A 45 43.19 5.48 2.40
N GLU A 46 44.36 4.86 2.31
CA GLU A 46 45.18 4.85 1.09
C GLU A 46 44.49 4.01 0.00
N PRO A 47 44.39 4.49 -1.26
CA PRO A 47 43.86 3.72 -2.37
C PRO A 47 44.70 2.45 -2.62
N TYR A 48 44.01 1.36 -2.97
CA TYR A 48 44.72 0.16 -3.43
C TYR A 48 45.38 0.41 -4.79
N ALA A 49 46.47 -0.32 -5.05
CA ALA A 49 47.21 -0.20 -6.30
C ALA A 49 46.31 -0.57 -7.51
N PRO A 50 46.47 0.10 -8.67
CA PRO A 50 45.63 -0.14 -9.85
C PRO A 50 45.56 -1.61 -10.27
N GLU A 51 46.66 -2.37 -10.15
CA GLU A 51 46.74 -3.79 -10.51
C GLU A 51 45.89 -4.67 -9.59
N VAL A 52 45.71 -4.25 -8.33
CA VAL A 52 44.82 -4.92 -7.39
C VAL A 52 43.37 -4.60 -7.74
N LEU A 53 43.05 -3.33 -8.03
CA LEU A 53 41.70 -2.90 -8.39
C LEU A 53 41.20 -3.57 -9.68
N LEU A 54 42.05 -3.62 -10.72
CA LEU A 54 41.73 -4.26 -12.01
C LEU A 54 41.40 -5.75 -11.86
N ARG A 55 42.04 -6.47 -10.92
CA ARG A 55 41.75 -7.90 -10.69
C ARG A 55 40.34 -8.16 -10.13
N PHE A 56 39.73 -7.16 -9.51
CA PHE A 56 38.40 -7.27 -8.91
C PHE A 56 37.35 -6.43 -9.65
N GLU A 57 37.72 -5.73 -10.72
CA GLU A 57 36.85 -4.81 -11.46
C GLU A 57 35.59 -5.51 -11.97
N ASP A 58 35.74 -6.64 -12.68
CA ASP A 58 34.63 -7.43 -13.21
C ASP A 58 33.64 -7.84 -12.10
N TYR A 59 34.15 -8.26 -10.94
CA TYR A 59 33.32 -8.67 -9.81
C TYR A 59 32.56 -7.47 -9.21
N VAL A 60 33.26 -6.36 -9.00
CA VAL A 60 32.66 -5.14 -8.44
C VAL A 60 31.61 -4.58 -9.40
N GLU A 61 31.87 -4.60 -10.70
CA GLU A 61 30.91 -4.20 -11.73
C GLU A 61 29.69 -5.10 -11.71
N GLN A 62 29.87 -6.43 -11.74
CA GLN A 62 28.77 -7.39 -11.67
C GLN A 62 27.90 -7.16 -10.42
N LYS A 63 28.51 -7.02 -9.24
CA LYS A 63 27.77 -6.77 -7.99
C LYS A 63 27.02 -5.45 -7.98
N ASN A 64 27.61 -4.39 -8.54
CA ASN A 64 26.95 -3.11 -8.69
C ASN A 64 25.75 -3.19 -9.65
N GLN A 65 25.89 -3.91 -10.78
CA GLN A 65 24.81 -4.15 -11.71
C GLN A 65 23.67 -4.98 -11.08
N GLU A 66 23.99 -6.04 -10.33
CA GLU A 66 23.02 -6.83 -9.57
C GLU A 66 22.21 -5.94 -8.62
N LYS A 67 22.88 -5.09 -7.83
CA LYS A 67 22.23 -4.17 -6.89
C LYS A 67 21.36 -3.12 -7.59
N ILE A 68 21.80 -2.59 -8.72
CA ILE A 68 21.00 -1.65 -9.54
C ILE A 68 19.75 -2.35 -10.08
N ASN A 69 19.88 -3.59 -10.55
CA ASN A 69 18.76 -4.36 -11.08
C ASN A 69 17.74 -4.72 -9.99
N GLU A 70 18.20 -5.11 -8.79
CA GLU A 70 17.34 -5.32 -7.63
C GLU A 70 16.57 -4.05 -7.26
N LEU A 71 17.25 -2.90 -7.18
CA LEU A 71 16.61 -1.63 -6.87
C LEU A 71 15.57 -1.23 -7.94
N LYS A 72 15.90 -1.42 -9.23
CA LYS A 72 14.95 -1.19 -10.34
C LYS A 72 13.72 -2.10 -10.23
N ASN A 73 13.91 -3.37 -9.87
CA ASN A 73 12.80 -4.31 -9.68
C ASN A 73 11.92 -3.92 -8.50
N GLN A 74 12.50 -3.46 -7.39
CA GLN A 74 11.76 -2.94 -6.23
C GLN A 74 10.93 -1.71 -6.60
N ILE A 75 11.53 -0.70 -7.23
CA ILE A 75 10.84 0.51 -7.68
C ILE A 75 9.69 0.16 -8.64
N LYS A 76 9.93 -0.74 -9.60
CA LYS A 76 8.91 -1.18 -10.55
C LYS A 76 7.75 -1.89 -9.84
N ALA A 77 8.03 -2.73 -8.86
CA ALA A 77 7.01 -3.43 -8.07
C ALA A 77 6.17 -2.44 -7.24
N GLU A 78 6.81 -1.46 -6.61
CA GLU A 78 6.12 -0.40 -5.86
C GLU A 78 5.22 0.45 -6.76
N GLN A 79 5.74 0.92 -7.90
CA GLN A 79 4.97 1.69 -8.88
C GLN A 79 3.78 0.89 -9.43
N MET A 80 3.97 -0.40 -9.75
CA MET A 80 2.87 -1.27 -10.15
C MET A 80 1.84 -1.42 -9.03
N GLY A 81 2.27 -1.53 -7.78
CA GLY A 81 1.39 -1.57 -6.61
C GLY A 81 0.55 -0.30 -6.46
N GLU A 82 1.13 0.88 -6.67
CA GLU A 82 0.40 2.15 -6.64
C GLU A 82 -0.58 2.29 -7.81
N VAL A 83 -0.16 1.95 -9.03
CA VAL A 83 -1.01 1.96 -10.21
C VAL A 83 -2.21 1.04 -10.04
N ASN A 84 -2.02 -0.15 -9.46
CA ASN A 84 -3.11 -1.09 -9.18
C ASN A 84 -4.10 -0.50 -8.16
N LYS A 85 -3.62 0.13 -7.07
CA LYS A 85 -4.49 0.79 -6.09
C LYS A 85 -5.33 1.91 -6.71
N VAL A 86 -4.74 2.72 -7.58
CA VAL A 86 -5.46 3.80 -8.29
C VAL A 86 -6.49 3.22 -9.23
N THR A 87 -6.12 2.18 -9.99
CA THR A 87 -7.01 1.50 -10.93
C THR A 87 -8.22 0.89 -10.20
N ASP A 88 -8.00 0.21 -9.07
CA ASP A 88 -9.06 -0.37 -8.23
C ASP A 88 -10.03 0.68 -7.67
N LYS A 89 -9.55 1.89 -7.40
CA LYS A 89 -10.38 3.01 -6.96
C LYS A 89 -11.22 3.54 -8.12
N VAL A 90 -10.61 3.72 -9.30
CA VAL A 90 -11.31 4.19 -10.50
C VAL A 90 -12.40 3.22 -10.94
N ILE A 91 -12.10 1.91 -10.96
CA ILE A 91 -13.08 0.87 -11.28
C ILE A 91 -14.27 0.95 -10.33
N PHE A 92 -14.01 1.06 -9.02
CA PHE A 92 -15.07 1.17 -8.02
C PHE A 92 -15.94 2.41 -8.24
N LEU A 93 -15.33 3.59 -8.46
CA LEU A 93 -16.08 4.83 -8.70
C LEU A 93 -16.96 4.74 -9.96
N LYS A 94 -16.44 4.18 -11.06
CA LYS A 94 -17.25 3.94 -12.27
C LYS A 94 -18.43 2.98 -12.02
N SER A 95 -18.25 2.00 -11.15
CA SER A 95 -19.36 1.12 -10.74
C SER A 95 -20.41 1.88 -9.94
N MET A 96 -19.99 2.78 -9.03
CA MET A 96 -20.91 3.62 -8.26
C MET A 96 -21.72 4.55 -9.19
N GLU A 97 -21.08 5.24 -10.13
CA GLU A 97 -21.76 6.11 -11.11
C GLU A 97 -22.84 5.34 -11.89
N LYS A 98 -22.52 4.13 -12.35
CA LYS A 98 -23.49 3.27 -13.04
C LYS A 98 -24.65 2.85 -12.14
N ILE A 99 -24.39 2.58 -10.87
CA ILE A 99 -25.43 2.22 -9.90
C ILE A 99 -26.33 3.42 -9.64
N GLU A 100 -25.76 4.62 -9.45
CA GLU A 100 -26.53 5.85 -9.26
C GLU A 100 -27.44 6.14 -10.45
N HIS A 101 -26.95 5.96 -11.68
CA HIS A 101 -27.78 6.09 -12.88
C HIS A 101 -28.97 5.12 -12.89
N LEU A 102 -28.77 3.87 -12.44
CA LEU A 102 -29.87 2.91 -12.28
C LEU A 102 -30.88 3.37 -11.22
N VAL A 103 -30.41 3.97 -10.13
CA VAL A 103 -31.30 4.53 -9.09
C VAL A 103 -32.12 5.70 -9.63
N GLU A 104 -31.52 6.59 -10.42
CA GLU A 104 -32.21 7.70 -11.08
C GLU A 104 -33.29 7.22 -12.05
N ASN A 105 -33.01 6.14 -12.79
CA ASN A 105 -33.97 5.49 -13.68
C ASN A 105 -34.97 4.58 -12.95
N GLN A 106 -34.95 4.54 -11.61
CA GLN A 106 -35.81 3.70 -10.77
C GLN A 106 -35.64 2.18 -10.98
N GLU A 107 -34.51 1.76 -11.56
CA GLU A 107 -34.14 0.37 -11.79
C GLU A 107 -33.54 -0.27 -10.52
N TYR A 108 -34.28 -0.21 -9.42
CA TYR A 108 -33.76 -0.50 -8.08
C TYR A 108 -33.28 -1.94 -7.87
N ASN A 109 -33.98 -2.92 -8.46
CA ASN A 109 -33.59 -4.33 -8.33
C ASN A 109 -32.24 -4.58 -9.02
N LEU A 110 -32.04 -4.02 -10.21
CA LEU A 110 -30.78 -4.13 -10.95
C LEU A 110 -29.65 -3.37 -10.24
N ALA A 111 -29.96 -2.21 -9.65
CA ALA A 111 -29.00 -1.47 -8.83
C ALA A 111 -28.51 -2.29 -7.61
N LEU A 112 -29.42 -2.99 -6.93
CA LEU A 112 -29.07 -3.88 -5.81
C LEU A 112 -28.26 -5.09 -6.26
N GLU A 113 -28.65 -5.75 -7.35
CA GLU A 113 -27.89 -6.88 -7.92
C GLU A 113 -26.46 -6.47 -8.26
N LYS A 114 -26.29 -5.29 -8.87
CA LYS A 114 -24.94 -4.75 -9.15
C LYS A 114 -24.17 -4.47 -7.87
N LEU A 115 -24.79 -3.91 -6.84
CA LEU A 115 -24.14 -3.69 -5.54
C LEU A 115 -23.70 -5.00 -4.88
N ASP A 116 -24.53 -6.04 -4.92
CA ASP A 116 -24.22 -7.35 -4.37
C ASP A 116 -23.07 -8.03 -5.14
N SER A 117 -22.99 -7.80 -6.46
CA SER A 117 -21.90 -8.32 -7.30
C SER A 117 -20.51 -7.72 -7.01
N LEU A 118 -20.44 -6.57 -6.33
CA LEU A 118 -19.16 -5.94 -5.99
C LEU A 118 -18.41 -6.70 -4.88
N GLY A 119 -19.09 -7.58 -4.17
CA GLY A 119 -18.56 -8.35 -3.04
C GLY A 119 -18.72 -7.66 -1.70
N ASP A 120 -18.35 -8.39 -0.64
CA ASP A 120 -18.47 -7.92 0.74
C ASP A 120 -17.24 -7.10 1.14
N PHE A 121 -17.48 -5.84 1.51
CA PHE A 121 -16.46 -4.96 2.05
C PHE A 121 -16.76 -4.65 3.51
N PRO A 122 -15.73 -4.58 4.38
CA PRO A 122 -15.92 -4.22 5.77
C PRO A 122 -16.45 -2.77 5.85
N LEU A 123 -17.34 -2.52 6.81
CA LEU A 123 -17.96 -1.20 7.03
C LEU A 123 -16.94 -0.11 7.44
N THR A 124 -15.77 -0.53 7.93
CA THR A 124 -14.63 0.36 8.22
C THR A 124 -13.97 0.93 6.95
N SER A 125 -14.19 0.30 5.79
CA SER A 125 -13.61 0.74 4.52
C SER A 125 -14.52 1.73 3.79
N TYR A 126 -13.92 2.65 3.02
CA TYR A 126 -14.65 3.57 2.15
C TYR A 126 -15.63 2.84 1.21
N LYS A 127 -15.20 1.74 0.58
CA LYS A 127 -16.05 0.95 -0.33
C LYS A 127 -17.26 0.36 0.40
N GLY A 128 -17.04 -0.22 1.58
CA GLY A 128 -18.11 -0.75 2.42
C GLY A 128 -19.12 0.33 2.82
N GLN A 129 -18.65 1.50 3.26
CA GLN A 129 -19.52 2.63 3.62
C GLN A 129 -20.43 3.05 2.45
N GLN A 130 -19.87 3.20 1.24
CA GLN A 130 -20.64 3.56 0.05
C GLN A 130 -21.68 2.50 -0.33
N ILE A 131 -21.32 1.22 -0.25
CA ILE A 131 -22.25 0.12 -0.54
C ILE A 131 -23.41 0.11 0.46
N PHE A 132 -23.12 0.25 1.76
CA PHE A 132 -24.16 0.31 2.79
C PHE A 132 -25.08 1.51 2.61
N PHE A 133 -24.51 2.67 2.31
CA PHE A 133 -25.28 3.88 2.02
C PHE A 133 -26.22 3.66 0.83
N LEU A 134 -25.71 3.19 -0.30
CA LEU A 134 -26.53 2.97 -1.50
C LEU A 134 -27.59 1.90 -1.29
N LYS A 135 -27.27 0.78 -0.63
CA LYS A 135 -28.28 -0.23 -0.24
C LYS A 135 -29.39 0.40 0.61
N GLY A 136 -29.02 1.25 1.57
CA GLY A 136 -29.98 2.00 2.38
C GLY A 136 -30.86 2.94 1.57
N LYS A 137 -30.24 3.80 0.75
CA LYS A 137 -30.91 4.77 -0.13
C LYS A 137 -31.85 4.09 -1.14
N ILE A 138 -31.43 2.99 -1.76
CA ILE A 138 -32.24 2.22 -2.70
C ILE A 138 -33.46 1.61 -2.00
N ASN A 139 -33.27 0.99 -0.83
CA ASN A 139 -34.41 0.44 -0.09
C ASN A 139 -35.38 1.52 0.40
N PHE A 140 -34.89 2.72 0.73
CA PHE A 140 -35.75 3.86 0.99
C PHE A 140 -36.64 4.19 -0.21
N PHE A 141 -36.07 4.28 -1.42
CA PHE A 141 -36.85 4.55 -2.64
C PHE A 141 -37.82 3.42 -3.02
N ARG A 142 -37.56 2.18 -2.56
CA ARG A 142 -38.47 1.04 -2.70
C ARG A 142 -39.54 0.99 -1.60
N GLU A 143 -39.62 2.00 -0.74
CA GLU A 143 -40.49 2.04 0.45
C GLU A 143 -40.26 0.88 1.44
N ARG A 144 -39.10 0.22 1.34
CA ARG A 144 -38.64 -0.82 2.27
C ARG A 144 -37.90 -0.16 3.42
N PHE A 145 -38.63 0.64 4.20
CA PHE A 145 -38.07 1.45 5.28
C PHE A 145 -37.42 0.61 6.39
N ASP A 146 -37.92 -0.62 6.61
CA ASP A 146 -37.32 -1.63 7.49
C ASP A 146 -35.86 -1.93 7.10
N LEU A 147 -35.65 -2.23 5.82
CA LEU A 147 -34.34 -2.55 5.28
C LEU A 147 -33.45 -1.31 5.18
N ALA A 148 -34.03 -0.17 4.79
CA ALA A 148 -33.32 1.10 4.72
C ALA A 148 -32.73 1.47 6.10
N ILE A 149 -33.55 1.42 7.15
CA ILE A 149 -33.13 1.69 8.53
C ILE A 149 -32.03 0.72 8.95
N ASN A 150 -32.16 -0.58 8.66
CA ASN A 150 -31.12 -1.56 9.03
C ASN A 150 -29.75 -1.18 8.45
N GLN A 151 -29.69 -0.90 7.14
CA GLN A 151 -28.43 -0.57 6.48
C GLN A 151 -27.88 0.79 6.92
N LEU A 152 -28.74 1.82 6.97
CA LEU A 152 -28.32 3.18 7.30
C LEU A 152 -27.95 3.32 8.78
N PHE A 153 -28.66 2.66 9.69
CA PHE A 153 -28.33 2.68 11.11
C PHE A 153 -26.97 2.03 11.37
N ARG A 154 -26.67 0.90 10.70
CA ARG A 154 -25.35 0.28 10.77
C ARG A 154 -24.26 1.24 10.28
N LEU A 155 -24.50 1.90 9.14
CA LEU A 155 -23.58 2.88 8.57
C LEU A 155 -23.25 4.03 9.54
N VAL A 156 -24.28 4.72 10.04
CA VAL A 156 -24.07 5.91 10.89
C VAL A 156 -23.55 5.58 12.29
N LYS A 157 -23.77 4.34 12.76
CA LYS A 157 -23.19 3.85 14.01
C LYS A 157 -21.68 3.66 13.90
N GLU A 158 -21.19 3.20 12.76
CA GLU A 158 -19.75 3.01 12.51
C GLU A 158 -19.06 4.35 12.18
N LYS A 159 -19.71 5.17 11.33
CA LYS A 159 -19.19 6.49 10.94
C LYS A 159 -20.21 7.56 11.28
N PHE A 160 -19.96 8.25 12.39
CA PHE A 160 -20.83 9.32 12.89
C PHE A 160 -20.85 10.57 12.00
N ASP A 161 -19.95 10.67 11.02
CA ASP A 161 -19.89 11.74 10.03
C ASP A 161 -20.29 11.23 8.63
N PHE A 162 -21.59 10.98 8.45
CA PHE A 162 -22.19 10.63 7.17
C PHE A 162 -23.57 11.33 7.05
N PRO A 163 -23.61 12.64 6.76
CA PRO A 163 -24.83 13.46 6.82
C PRO A 163 -25.97 12.94 5.95
N GLU A 164 -25.67 12.47 4.74
CA GLU A 164 -26.66 11.90 3.82
C GLU A 164 -27.27 10.60 4.37
N GLY A 165 -26.48 9.82 5.11
CA GLY A 165 -26.90 8.60 5.77
C GLY A 165 -27.91 8.89 6.87
N PHE A 166 -27.64 9.91 7.69
CA PHE A 166 -28.58 10.43 8.67
C PHE A 166 -29.84 11.00 8.02
N LEU A 167 -29.73 11.69 6.88
CA LEU A 167 -30.87 12.24 6.15
C LEU A 167 -31.84 11.13 5.71
N TYR A 168 -31.35 10.09 5.01
CA TYR A 168 -32.21 8.99 4.58
C TYR A 168 -32.70 8.14 5.75
N LEU A 169 -31.92 8.02 6.83
CA LEU A 169 -32.34 7.34 8.05
C LEU A 169 -33.52 8.07 8.72
N GLY A 170 -33.43 9.39 8.82
CA GLY A 170 -34.49 10.24 9.34
C GLY A 170 -35.76 10.14 8.51
N LYS A 171 -35.64 10.23 7.18
CA LYS A 171 -36.77 10.04 6.25
C LYS A 171 -37.43 8.68 6.39
N SER A 172 -36.63 7.63 6.59
CA SER A 172 -37.14 6.27 6.80
C SER A 172 -37.88 6.12 8.13
N TYR A 173 -37.37 6.74 9.21
CA TYR A 173 -38.08 6.75 10.50
C TYR A 173 -39.39 7.55 10.43
N GLU A 174 -39.37 8.70 9.77
CA GLU A 174 -40.56 9.55 9.57
C GLU A 174 -41.65 8.81 8.80
N ALA A 175 -41.29 8.09 7.73
CA ALA A 175 -42.24 7.29 6.96
C ALA A 175 -42.91 6.17 7.79
N LEU A 176 -42.27 5.71 8.88
CA LEU A 176 -42.83 4.75 9.83
C LEU A 176 -43.52 5.41 11.05
N GLY A 177 -43.66 6.74 11.07
CA GLY A 177 -44.27 7.48 12.19
C GLY A 177 -43.39 7.54 13.45
N LEU A 178 -42.09 7.25 13.35
CA LEU A 178 -41.15 7.23 14.48
C LEU A 178 -40.53 8.62 14.70
N THR A 179 -41.36 9.59 15.07
CA THR A 179 -41.02 11.04 15.10
C THR A 179 -39.78 11.36 15.92
N ASP A 180 -39.63 10.80 17.13
CA ASP A 180 -38.47 11.08 17.99
C ASP A 180 -37.16 10.59 17.36
N LYS A 181 -37.18 9.42 16.70
CA LYS A 181 -36.02 8.86 16.02
C LYS A 181 -35.69 9.64 14.75
N ALA A 182 -36.71 10.07 14.01
CA ALA A 182 -36.54 10.92 12.84
C ALA A 182 -35.86 12.24 13.22
N LYS A 183 -36.35 12.90 14.30
CA LYS A 183 -35.74 14.13 14.84
C LYS A 183 -34.28 13.92 15.22
N TRP A 184 -33.97 12.85 15.97
CA TRP A 184 -32.60 12.49 16.34
C TRP A 184 -31.68 12.35 15.12
N ALA A 185 -32.16 11.72 14.04
CA ALA A 185 -31.39 11.54 12.83
C ALA A 185 -31.20 12.87 12.07
N TYR A 186 -32.27 13.67 11.91
CA TYR A 186 -32.21 14.95 11.22
C TYR A 186 -31.32 15.99 11.90
N GLU A 187 -31.23 15.98 13.24
CA GLU A 187 -30.30 16.82 13.98
C GLU A 187 -28.82 16.54 13.62
N ARG A 188 -28.51 15.30 13.21
CA ARG A 188 -27.17 14.84 12.83
C ARG A 188 -26.92 14.82 11.32
N ALA A 189 -27.96 15.09 10.53
CA ALA A 189 -27.85 15.25 9.09
C ALA A 189 -27.35 16.67 8.69
N LYS A 190 -27.21 17.59 9.65
CA LYS A 190 -26.73 18.95 9.41
C LYS A 190 -25.20 18.97 9.51
N TYR A 191 -24.54 19.49 8.46
CA TYR A 191 -23.11 19.81 8.44
C TYR A 191 -22.76 20.86 9.50
#